data_AF-A0A9X7YG92-F1
#
_entry.id   AF-A0A9X7YG92-F1
#
_cell.length_a   1.000
_cell.length_b   1.000
_cell.length_c   1.000
_cell.angle_alpha   90.00
_cell.angle_beta   90.00
_cell.angle_gamma   90.00
#
_symmetry.space_group_name_H-M   'P 1'
#
loop_
_entity.id
_entity.type
_entity.pdbx_description
1 polymer ?
#
loop_
_entity_poly.entity_id
_entity_poly.type
_entity_poly.pdbx_seq_one_letter_code
_entity_poly.pdbx_strand_id
1 'polypeptide(L)' 'MTDPISNDDYALWADGTCATIGEVRSGHYTHMSDDYEIISWTDTARLIEIDAVDP' A
#
# COMPACT_ATOMS: atom_id res chain seq x y z
N MET A 1 3.09 18.40 -3.40
CA MET A 1 3.02 17.87 -4.78
C MET A 1 2.86 16.39 -4.58
N THR A 2 1.67 15.84 -4.80
CA THR A 2 1.47 14.39 -4.66
C THR A 2 2.10 13.75 -5.88
N ASP A 3 3.20 13.05 -5.67
CA ASP A 3 3.83 12.23 -6.69
C ASP A 3 2.76 11.31 -7.32
N PRO A 4 2.80 11.10 -8.65
CA PRO A 4 1.82 10.25 -9.31
C PRO A 4 1.92 8.84 -8.72
N ILE A 5 0.81 8.36 -8.17
CA ILE A 5 0.67 7.02 -7.62
C ILE A 5 1.11 6.01 -8.68
N SER A 6 2.28 5.43 -8.47
CA SER A 6 2.90 4.40 -9.29
C SER A 6 2.24 3.06 -8.98
N ASN A 7 2.17 2.19 -9.99
CA ASN A 7 1.63 0.84 -9.78
C ASN A 7 2.51 -0.02 -8.85
N ASP A 8 3.75 0.41 -8.60
CA ASP A 8 4.70 -0.20 -7.67
C ASP A 8 4.47 0.23 -6.21
N ASP A 9 3.70 1.30 -5.99
CA ASP A 9 3.34 1.70 -4.63
C ASP A 9 2.40 0.65 -4.00
N TYR A 10 2.37 0.62 -2.68
CA TYR A 10 1.60 -0.34 -1.90
C TYR A 10 0.37 0.33 -1.29
N ALA A 11 -0.78 -0.31 -1.40
CA ALA A 11 -1.96 -0.04 -0.59
C ALA A 11 -1.85 -0.87 0.70
N LEU A 12 -1.89 -0.20 1.85
CA LEU A 12 -1.96 -0.80 3.17
C LEU A 12 -3.34 -0.54 3.77
N TRP A 13 -4.07 -1.60 4.11
CA TRP A 13 -5.34 -1.49 4.81
C TRP A 13 -5.15 -1.54 6.32
N ALA A 14 -6.13 -1.04 7.07
CA ALA A 14 -6.13 -1.03 8.54
C ALA A 14 -6.02 -2.42 9.18
N ASP A 15 -6.36 -3.48 8.44
CA ASP A 15 -6.22 -4.87 8.86
C ASP A 15 -4.76 -5.38 8.78
N GLY A 16 -3.84 -4.58 8.26
CA GLY A 16 -2.45 -4.96 8.00
C GLY A 16 -2.25 -5.70 6.67
N THR A 17 -3.32 -5.93 5.91
CA THR A 17 -3.21 -6.43 4.54
C THR A 17 -2.49 -5.38 3.68
N CYS A 18 -1.55 -5.81 2.84
CA CYS A 18 -0.88 -4.95 1.87
C CYS A 18 -1.00 -5.55 0.45
N ALA A 19 -1.15 -4.70 -0.56
CA ALA A 19 -1.17 -5.09 -1.96
C ALA A 19 -0.59 -3.99 -2.84
N THR A 20 -0.15 -4.32 -4.06
CA THR A 20 0.33 -3.29 -4.98
C THR A 20 -0.84 -2.49 -5.57
N ILE A 21 -0.64 -1.18 -5.81
CA ILE A 21 -1.63 -0.34 -6.48
C ILE A 21 -1.98 -0.88 -7.87
N GLY A 22 -1.03 -1.54 -8.55
CA GLY A 22 -1.28 -2.26 -9.79
C GLY A 22 -2.36 -3.35 -9.64
N GLU A 23 -2.33 -4.14 -8.58
CA GLU A 23 -3.34 -5.17 -8.29
C GLU A 23 -4.68 -4.58 -7.88
N VAL A 24 -4.67 -3.50 -7.08
CA VAL A 24 -5.89 -2.78 -6.70
C VAL A 24 -6.60 -2.23 -7.94
N ARG A 25 -5.85 -1.56 -8.83
CA ARG A 25 -6.37 -1.04 -10.10
C ARG A 25 -6.79 -2.13 -11.08
N SER A 26 -6.15 -3.29 -11.05
CA SER A 26 -6.55 -4.47 -11.83
C SER A 26 -7.94 -5.00 -11.41
N GLY A 27 -8.44 -4.54 -10.26
CA GLY A 27 -9.75 -4.89 -9.74
C GLY A 27 -9.72 -6.09 -8.79
N HIS A 28 -8.53 -6.61 -8.47
CA HIS A 28 -8.36 -7.77 -7.60
C HIS A 28 -8.84 -7.49 -6.16
N TYR A 29 -8.82 -6.21 -5.76
CA TYR A 29 -9.23 -5.73 -4.44
C TYR A 29 -10.50 -4.86 -4.46
N THR A 30 -11.31 -4.93 -5.53
CA THR A 30 -12.58 -4.15 -5.63
C THR A 30 -13.63 -4.51 -4.58
N HIS A 31 -13.44 -5.63 -3.87
CA HIS A 31 -14.27 -6.03 -2.74
C HIS A 31 -13.80 -5.43 -1.40
N MET A 32 -12.58 -4.90 -1.33
CA MET A 32 -12.05 -4.23 -0.13
C MET A 32 -12.41 -2.75 -0.14
N SER A 33 -12.41 -2.12 1.05
CA SER A 33 -12.62 -0.69 1.19
C SER A 33 -11.57 0.12 0.42
N ASP A 34 -12.01 1.24 -0.17
CA ASP A 34 -11.12 2.24 -0.77
C ASP A 34 -10.29 3.02 0.28
N ASP A 35 -10.53 2.77 1.57
CA ASP A 35 -9.79 3.34 2.69
C ASP A 35 -8.51 2.52 2.91
N TYR A 36 -7.45 2.90 2.20
CA TYR A 36 -6.11 2.35 2.33
C TYR A 36 -5.07 3.48 2.32
N GLU A 37 -3.99 3.29 3.06
CA GLU A 37 -2.82 4.16 2.99
C GLU A 37 -1.95 3.77 1.79
N ILE A 38 -1.52 4.74 1.01
CA ILE A 38 -0.63 4.52 -0.12
C ILE A 38 0.79 4.79 0.33
N ILE A 39 1.60 3.75 0.31
CA ILE A 39 2.99 3.77 0.75
C ILE A 39 3.86 3.62 -0.48
N SER A 40 4.73 4.60 -0.70
CA SER A 40 5.58 4.54 -1.86
C SER A 40 6.63 3.46 -1.69
N TRP A 41 6.89 2.68 -2.75
CA TRP A 41 7.91 1.63 -2.71
C TRP A 41 9.31 2.17 -2.41
N THR A 42 9.54 3.46 -2.72
CA THR A 42 10.80 4.16 -2.44
C THR A 42 10.91 4.63 -0.98
N ASP A 43 9.78 4.65 -0.25
CA ASP A 43 9.73 4.98 1.17
C ASP A 43 10.12 3.77 2.03
N THR A 44 11.43 3.48 1.98
CA THR A 44 12.06 2.42 2.77
C THR A 44 11.95 2.66 4.27
N ALA A 45 11.74 3.90 4.72
CA ALA A 45 11.52 4.23 6.12
C ALA A 45 10.16 3.70 6.63
N ARG A 46 9.07 3.95 5.89
CA ARG A 46 7.73 3.41 6.19
C ARG A 46 7.69 1.89 6.05
N LEU A 47 8.36 1.32 5.06
CA LEU A 47 8.47 -0.14 4.91
C LEU A 47 9.15 -0.80 6.12
N ILE A 48 10.22 -0.19 6.64
CA ILE A 48 10.89 -0.66 7.87
C ILE A 48 9.96 -0.49 9.09
N GLU A 49 9.15 0.57 9.17
CA GLU A 49 8.18 0.73 10.28
C GLU A 49 7.07 -0.32 10.26
N ILE A 50 6.63 -0.78 9.09
CA ILE A 50 5.64 -1.84 8.93
C ILE A 50 6.25 -3.21 9.23
N ASP A 51 7.47 -3.48 8.73
CA ASP A 51 8.22 -4.72 8.99
C ASP A 51 8.64 -4.84 10.47
N ALA A 52 9.01 -3.72 11.11
CA ALA A 52 9.37 -3.67 12.53
C ALA A 52 8.16 -3.80 13.48
N VAL A 53 6.94 -3.89 12.96
CA VAL A 53 5.73 -4.18 13.74
C VAL A 53 5.50 -5.69 13.92
N ASP A 54 6.54 -6.51 13.78
CA ASP A 54 6.57 -7.93 14.14
C ASP A 54 7.24 -8.16 15.51
N PRO A 55 6.50 -8.45 16.60
CA PRO A 55 7.02 -8.98 17.86
C PRO A 55 7.10 -10.53 17.93
#